data_AF-A0A4R3LSE4-F1
#
_entry.id   AF-A0A4R3LSE4-F1
#
_cell.length_a   1.000
_cell.length_b   1.000
_cell.length_c   1.000
_cell.angle_alpha   90.00
_cell.angle_beta   90.00
_cell.angle_gamma   90.00
#
_symmetry.space_group_name_H-M   'P 1'
#
loop_
_entity.id
_entity.type
_entity.pdbx_description
1 polymer ?
#
loop_
_entity_poly.entity_id
_entity_poly.type
_entity_poly.pdbx_seq_one_letter_code
_entity_poly.pdbx_strand_id
1 'polypeptide(L)'
;MSQPPIRRSGGSARDTAEAAFRSATTKPVPEAPKAPRAAAIPNAKETVSIRIDRDVLEHFQEAGPGWQERINQVLRKAMADTP
;
A
#
# COMPACT_ATOMS: atom_id res chain seq x y z
N MET A 1 20.67 -9.23 51.81
CA MET A 1 19.21 -9.40 52.01
C MET A 1 18.60 -9.68 50.65
N SER A 2 18.27 -10.93 50.37
CA SER A 2 17.84 -11.40 49.05
C SER A 2 16.39 -11.05 48.78
N GLN A 3 16.10 -10.47 47.62
CA GLN A 3 14.77 -10.14 47.15
C GLN A 3 14.03 -11.43 46.71
N PRO A 4 12.76 -11.66 47.09
CA PRO A 4 12.06 -12.89 46.72
C PRO A 4 11.60 -12.85 45.24
N PRO A 5 11.66 -13.97 44.51
CA PRO A 5 11.29 -14.01 43.11
C PRO A 5 9.78 -13.87 42.94
N ILE A 6 9.35 -12.86 42.18
CA ILE A 6 7.96 -12.68 41.74
C ILE A 6 7.57 -13.91 40.93
N ARG A 7 6.78 -14.83 41.52
CA ARG A 7 6.16 -15.92 40.78
C ARG A 7 5.21 -15.29 39.76
N ARG A 8 5.59 -15.26 38.49
CA ARG A 8 4.61 -15.10 37.40
C ARG A 8 3.65 -16.27 37.52
N SER A 9 2.48 -16.01 38.09
CA SER A 9 1.37 -16.95 38.15
C SER A 9 1.07 -17.43 36.74
N GLY A 10 1.36 -18.70 36.46
CA GLY A 10 0.93 -19.35 35.23
C GLY A 10 -0.58 -19.21 35.05
N GLY A 11 -1.00 -18.90 33.82
CA GLY A 11 -2.39 -18.96 33.37
C GLY A 11 -3.38 -18.21 34.26
N SER A 12 -3.18 -16.90 34.49
CA SER A 12 -4.18 -16.12 35.22
C SER A 12 -5.45 -15.95 34.38
N ALA A 13 -6.60 -15.83 35.04
CA ALA A 13 -7.89 -15.52 34.41
C ALA A 13 -7.87 -14.28 33.50
N ARG A 14 -6.92 -13.35 33.71
CA ARG A 14 -6.72 -12.19 32.81
C ARG A 14 -6.20 -12.59 31.44
N ASP A 15 -5.34 -13.61 31.37
CA ASP A 15 -4.73 -14.06 30.11
C ASP A 15 -5.78 -14.75 29.22
N THR A 16 -6.63 -15.59 29.83
CA THR A 16 -7.80 -16.19 29.18
C THR A 16 -8.83 -15.14 28.76
N ALA A 17 -9.04 -14.10 29.57
CA ALA A 17 -9.94 -12.99 29.22
C ALA A 17 -9.41 -12.14 28.05
N GLU A 18 -8.10 -11.84 28.02
CA GLU A 18 -7.48 -11.12 26.91
C GLU A 18 -7.50 -11.94 25.60
N ALA A 19 -7.28 -13.26 25.68
CA ALA A 19 -7.39 -14.14 24.52
C ALA A 19 -8.81 -14.14 23.93
N ALA A 20 -9.83 -14.27 24.79
CA ALA A 20 -11.23 -14.22 24.37
C ALA A 20 -11.61 -12.87 23.74
N PHE A 21 -11.14 -11.76 24.32
CA PHE A 21 -11.40 -10.42 23.77
C PHE A 21 -10.77 -10.21 22.40
N ARG A 22 -9.53 -10.67 22.19
CA ARG A 22 -8.87 -10.60 20.87
C ARG A 22 -9.61 -11.42 19.81
N SER A 23 -10.08 -12.62 20.15
CA SER A 23 -10.87 -13.42 19.21
C SER A 23 -12.22 -12.79 18.85
N ALA A 24 -12.86 -12.08 19.78
CA ALA A 24 -14.16 -11.44 19.54
C ALA A 24 -14.04 -10.09 18.81
N THR A 25 -12.91 -9.38 18.98
CA THR A 25 -12.69 -8.07 18.34
C THR A 25 -11.99 -8.17 16.98
N THR A 26 -11.31 -9.29 16.69
CA THR A 26 -10.82 -9.57 15.34
C THR A 26 -12.02 -9.93 14.47
N LYS A 27 -12.63 -8.91 13.87
CA LYS A 27 -13.45 -9.15 12.68
C LYS A 27 -12.53 -9.87 11.69
N PRO A 28 -12.87 -11.08 11.20
CA PRO A 28 -12.19 -11.59 10.03
C PRO A 28 -12.41 -10.53 8.97
N VAL A 29 -11.34 -9.83 8.56
CA VAL A 29 -11.37 -9.12 7.29
C VAL A 29 -11.74 -10.24 6.31
N PRO A 30 -12.93 -10.22 5.70
CA PRO A 30 -13.21 -11.17 4.65
C PRO A 30 -12.05 -10.97 3.67
N GLU A 31 -11.28 -12.02 3.43
CA GLU A 31 -10.28 -12.02 2.38
C GLU A 31 -11.03 -11.53 1.16
N ALA A 32 -10.79 -10.27 0.79
CA ALA A 32 -11.47 -9.65 -0.33
C ALA A 32 -11.28 -10.65 -1.48
N PRO A 33 -12.35 -11.05 -2.19
CA PRO A 33 -12.21 -12.02 -3.27
C PRO A 33 -11.07 -11.49 -4.13
N LYS A 34 -9.96 -12.24 -4.19
CA LYS A 34 -8.85 -11.92 -5.07
C LYS A 34 -9.49 -11.82 -6.42
N ALA A 35 -9.72 -10.59 -6.87
CA ALA A 35 -10.30 -10.33 -8.17
C ALA A 35 -9.53 -11.22 -9.14
N PRO A 36 -10.20 -11.98 -10.03
CA PRO A 36 -9.51 -12.84 -10.96
C PRO A 36 -8.40 -11.99 -11.57
N ARG A 37 -7.13 -12.40 -11.40
CA ARG A 37 -5.97 -11.68 -11.92
C ARG A 37 -6.33 -11.37 -13.36
N ALA A 38 -6.70 -10.11 -13.63
CA ALA A 38 -7.18 -9.72 -14.93
C ALA A 38 -6.08 -10.15 -15.88
N ALA A 39 -6.43 -10.99 -16.86
CA ALA A 39 -5.51 -11.48 -17.87
C ALA A 39 -4.62 -10.31 -18.28
N ALA A 40 -3.30 -10.47 -18.14
CA ALA A 40 -2.34 -9.39 -18.27
C ALA A 40 -2.64 -8.64 -19.57
N ILE A 41 -3.23 -7.45 -19.44
CA ILE A 41 -3.67 -6.68 -20.59
C ILE A 41 -2.36 -6.32 -21.31
N PRO A 42 -2.15 -6.75 -22.56
CA PRO A 42 -0.96 -6.34 -23.29
C PRO A 42 -0.97 -4.81 -23.35
N ASN A 43 0.15 -4.19 -22.96
CA ASN A 43 0.30 -2.73 -22.82
C ASN A 43 -0.40 -2.08 -21.61
N ALA A 44 -0.56 -2.81 -20.50
CA ALA A 44 -1.00 -2.22 -19.23
C ALA A 44 -0.02 -1.12 -18.76
N LYS A 45 -0.58 -0.03 -18.22
CA LYS A 45 0.21 1.04 -17.58
C LYS A 45 0.75 0.52 -16.24
N GLU A 46 2.06 0.59 -16.05
CA GLU A 46 2.70 0.23 -14.79
C GLU A 46 2.82 1.46 -13.88
N THR A 47 2.44 1.31 -12.61
CA THR A 47 2.63 2.36 -11.61
C THR A 47 4.05 2.31 -11.09
N VAL A 48 4.82 3.37 -11.35
CA VAL A 48 6.21 3.51 -10.91
C VAL A 48 6.39 4.77 -10.06
N SER A 49 7.31 4.72 -9.10
CA SER A 49 7.72 5.88 -8.31
C SER A 49 8.96 6.50 -8.91
N ILE A 50 8.79 7.59 -9.65
CA ILE A 50 9.90 8.38 -10.23
C ILE A 50 9.95 9.77 -9.58
N ARG A 51 11.13 10.39 -9.58
CA ARG A 51 11.29 11.80 -9.18
C ARG A 51 11.10 12.68 -10.41
N ILE A 52 10.30 13.73 -10.27
CA ILE A 52 10.02 14.73 -11.31
C ILE A 52 10.31 16.10 -10.71
N ASP A 53 10.94 16.98 -11.49
CA ASP A 53 11.19 18.35 -11.08
C ASP A 53 9.88 19.12 -10.84
N ARG A 54 9.93 20.08 -9.91
CA ARG A 54 8.74 20.75 -9.41
C ARG A 54 8.06 21.62 -10.46
N ASP A 55 8.85 22.37 -11.21
CA ASP A 55 8.42 23.22 -12.32
C ASP A 55 7.75 22.41 -13.44
N VAL A 56 8.33 21.26 -13.78
CA VAL A 56 7.75 20.32 -14.75
C VAL A 56 6.39 19.81 -14.24
N LEU A 57 6.31 19.39 -12.99
CA LEU A 57 5.06 18.93 -12.38
C LEU A 57 3.99 20.02 -12.40
N GLU A 58 4.34 21.24 -12.00
CA GLU A 58 3.44 22.40 -12.00
C GLU A 58 2.92 22.69 -13.40
N HIS A 59 3.79 22.73 -14.40
CA HIS A 59 3.39 22.94 -15.80
C HIS A 59 2.33 21.95 -16.28
N PHE A 60 2.49 20.66 -15.96
CA PHE A 60 1.51 19.65 -16.37
C PHE A 60 0.21 19.72 -15.55
N GLN A 61 0.29 20.06 -14.25
CA GLN A 61 -0.87 20.18 -13.36
C GLN A 61 -1.74 21.40 -13.67
N GLU A 62 -1.15 22.53 -14.09
CA GLU A 62 -1.87 23.75 -14.48
C GLU A 62 -2.87 23.50 -15.61
N ALA A 63 -2.55 22.59 -16.53
CA ALA A 63 -3.45 22.19 -17.62
C ALA A 63 -4.65 21.34 -17.15
N GLY A 64 -4.80 21.09 -15.84
CA GLY A 64 -5.97 20.46 -15.24
C GLY A 64 -5.96 18.92 -15.27
N PRO A 65 -7.13 18.28 -15.08
CA PRO A 65 -7.27 16.82 -15.00
C PRO A 65 -6.58 16.09 -16.16
N GLY A 66 -6.04 14.90 -15.89
CA GLY A 66 -5.31 14.11 -16.89
C GLY A 66 -3.85 14.52 -17.11
N TRP A 67 -3.27 15.33 -16.23
CA TRP A 67 -1.86 15.76 -16.32
C TRP A 67 -0.86 14.60 -16.42
N GLN A 68 -1.10 13.48 -15.73
CA GLN A 68 -0.27 12.28 -15.84
C GLN A 68 -0.33 11.65 -17.24
N GLU A 69 -1.48 11.69 -17.90
CA GLU A 69 -1.61 11.18 -19.27
C GLU A 69 -0.80 12.03 -20.25
N ARG A 70 -0.80 13.36 -20.05
CA ARG A 70 0.03 14.27 -20.87
C ARG A 70 1.52 14.00 -20.68
N ILE A 71 1.98 13.78 -19.45
CA ILE A 71 3.36 13.36 -19.18
C ILE A 71 3.68 12.08 -19.97
N ASN A 72 2.81 11.07 -19.89
CA ASN A 72 3.00 9.82 -20.64
C ASN A 72 3.04 10.03 -22.16
N GLN A 73 2.23 10.94 -22.72
CA GLN A 73 2.26 11.27 -24.15
C GLN A 73 3.58 11.91 -24.57
N VAL A 74 4.11 12.85 -23.77
CA VAL A 74 5.41 13.48 -24.03
C VAL A 74 6.53 12.45 -23.99
N LEU A 75 6.51 11.55 -23.00
CA LEU A 75 7.49 10.46 -22.92
C LEU A 75 7.42 9.53 -24.14
N ARG A 76 6.22 9.16 -24.61
CA ARG A 76 6.05 8.36 -25.83
C ARG A 76 6.57 9.07 -27.07
N LYS A 77 6.33 10.38 -27.19
CA LYS A 77 6.86 11.18 -28.30
C LYS A 77 8.39 11.20 -28.28
N ALA A 78 8.99 11.40 -27.10
CA ALA A 78 10.45 11.38 -26.95
C ALA A 78 11.07 10.02 -27.33
N MET A 79 10.40 8.90 -27.02
CA MET A 79 10.84 7.57 -27.47
C MET A 79 10.82 7.43 -28.99
N ALA A 80 9.83 8.03 -29.66
CA ALA A 80 9.71 7.98 -31.12
C ALA A 80 10.74 8.87 -31.84
N ASP A 81 11.16 9.96 -31.20
CA ASP A 81 12.23 10.86 -31.68
C ASP A 81 13.65 10.32 -31.38
N THR A 82 13.76 9.24 -30.60
CA THR A 82 15.06 8.60 -30.33
C THR A 82 15.45 7.70 -31.52
N PRO A 83 16.62 7.90 -32.16
CA PRO A 83 17.05 7.13 -33.33
C PRO A 83 17.40 5.67 -33.02
#